data_AF-A0A162A1L5-F1
#
_entry.id   AF-A0A162A1L5-F1
#
_cell.length_a   1.000
_cell.length_b   1.000
_cell.length_c   1.000
_cell.angle_alpha   90.00
_cell.angle_beta   90.00
_cell.angle_gamma   90.00
#
_symmetry.space_group_name_H-M   'P 1'
#
loop_
_entity.id
_entity.type
_entity.pdbx_description
1 polymer ?
#
loop_
_entity_poly.entity_id
_entity_poly.type
_entity_poly.pdbx_seq_one_letter_code
_entity_poly.pdbx_strand_id
1 'polypeptide(L)'
;MRAEDRVDIHEAMEQQTISIAKAGITTVLNPRTSVLAAANPPSGRYDDLKVDDYYGSKNLSFLFCAAYINKFIFQTAHDNIDLQTTILSRFDLIFYCEGHQDVQPRQE
;
A
#
# COMPACT_ATOMS: atom_id res chain seq x y z
N MET A 1 6.97 -4.50 -11.11
CA MET A 1 7.46 -3.12 -11.37
C MET A 1 8.97 -3.14 -11.21
N ARG A 2 9.74 -2.55 -12.14
CA ARG A 2 11.20 -2.49 -11.97
C ARG A 2 11.55 -1.52 -10.85
N ALA A 3 12.73 -1.66 -10.25
CA ALA A 3 13.16 -0.78 -9.16
C ALA A 3 13.25 0.70 -9.58
N GLU A 4 13.69 0.94 -10.82
CA GLU A 4 13.77 2.26 -11.45
C GLU A 4 12.40 2.96 -11.48
N ASP A 5 11.38 2.27 -12.00
CA ASP A 5 10.00 2.79 -12.07
C ASP A 5 9.45 3.18 -10.68
N ARG A 6 9.90 2.51 -9.60
CA ARG A 6 9.47 2.84 -8.22
C ARG A 6 10.00 4.20 -7.78
N VAL A 7 11.24 4.52 -8.14
CA VAL A 7 11.89 5.80 -7.82
C VAL A 7 11.22 6.94 -8.59
N ASP A 8 10.97 6.73 -9.88
CA ASP A 8 10.34 7.73 -10.74
C ASP A 8 8.91 8.05 -10.29
N ILE A 9 8.12 7.02 -9.95
CA ILE A 9 6.76 7.21 -9.43
C ILE A 9 6.79 7.89 -8.06
N HIS A 10 7.76 7.57 -7.21
CA HIS A 10 7.91 8.22 -5.92
C HIS A 10 8.17 9.73 -6.07
N GLU A 11 9.07 10.15 -6.97
CA GLU A 11 9.28 11.57 -7.30
C GLU A 11 8.00 12.22 -7.82
N ALA A 12 7.33 11.55 -8.77
CA ALA A 12 6.11 12.05 -9.40
C ALA A 12 4.97 12.27 -8.39
N MET A 13 4.79 11.35 -7.45
CA MET A 13 3.72 11.41 -6.45
C MET A 13 4.02 12.38 -5.29
N GLU A 14 5.28 12.59 -4.95
CA GLU A 14 5.68 13.49 -3.86
C GLU A 14 5.81 14.94 -4.32
N GLN A 15 6.58 15.18 -5.37
CA GLN A 15 6.91 16.54 -5.81
C GLN A 15 5.96 17.05 -6.89
N GLN A 16 5.12 16.17 -7.46
CA GLN A 16 4.31 16.46 -8.64
C GLN A 16 5.15 16.97 -9.81
N THR A 17 6.38 16.47 -9.90
CA THR A 17 7.36 16.79 -10.96
C THR A 17 8.08 15.52 -11.38
N ILE A 18 8.45 15.42 -12.65
CA ILE A 18 9.31 14.37 -13.18
C ILE A 18 10.45 15.04 -13.94
N SER A 19 11.67 14.80 -13.48
CA SER A 19 12.88 15.25 -14.17
C SER A 19 13.32 14.23 -15.23
N ILE A 20 13.57 14.71 -16.46
CA ILE A 20 14.05 13.86 -17.56
C ILE A 20 15.34 14.47 -18.10
N ALA A 21 16.39 13.66 -18.15
CA ALA A 21 17.67 14.00 -18.78
C ALA A 21 18.02 12.90 -19.80
N LYS A 22 17.71 13.12 -21.08
CA LYS A 22 17.98 12.15 -22.14
C LYS A 22 18.20 12.81 -23.49
N ALA A 23 19.10 12.26 -24.30
CA ALA A 23 19.40 12.74 -25.65
C ALA A 23 19.73 14.25 -25.73
N GLY A 24 20.38 14.79 -24.70
CA GLY A 24 20.73 16.22 -24.61
C GLY A 24 19.56 17.13 -24.21
N ILE A 25 18.38 16.57 -23.93
CA ILE A 25 17.21 17.30 -23.43
C ILE A 25 17.13 17.10 -21.93
N THR A 26 17.20 18.22 -21.20
CA THR A 26 16.99 18.27 -19.74
C THR A 26 15.77 19.12 -19.48
N THR A 27 14.68 18.50 -19.03
CA THR A 27 13.40 19.18 -18.79
C THR A 27 12.71 18.61 -17.58
N VAL A 28 11.93 19.44 -16.89
CA VAL A 28 11.07 19.03 -15.78
C VAL A 28 9.62 19.14 -16.23
N LEU A 29 8.86 18.06 -16.05
CA LEU A 29 7.45 17.97 -16.42
C LEU A 29 6.58 17.89 -15.17
N ASN A 30 5.39 18.48 -15.21
CA ASN A 30 4.46 18.51 -14.08
C ASN A 30 3.30 17.51 -14.31
N PRO A 31 3.31 16.31 -13.71
CA PRO A 31 2.17 15.41 -13.72
C PRO A 31 0.99 15.98 -12.93
N ARG A 32 -0.21 15.94 -13.53
CA ARG A 32 -1.50 16.30 -12.88
C ARG A 32 -2.47 15.12 -12.82
N THR A 33 -1.94 13.90 -12.77
CA THR A 33 -2.70 12.65 -12.84
C THR A 33 -2.95 12.08 -11.44
N SER A 34 -4.13 11.51 -11.24
CA SER A 34 -4.41 10.67 -10.05
C SER A 34 -3.89 9.25 -10.27
N VAL A 35 -3.39 8.62 -9.21
CA VAL A 35 -2.83 7.26 -9.26
C VAL A 35 -3.86 6.27 -8.73
N LEU A 36 -4.20 5.27 -9.54
CA LEU A 36 -4.94 4.09 -9.11
C LEU A 36 -3.99 2.89 -9.15
N ALA A 37 -3.85 2.20 -8.02
CA ALA A 37 -2.97 1.04 -7.88
C ALA A 37 -3.77 -0.17 -7.40
N ALA A 38 -3.39 -1.34 -7.89
CA ALA A 38 -3.85 -2.63 -7.39
C ALA A 38 -2.61 -3.45 -7.06
N ALA A 39 -2.62 -4.07 -5.88
CA ALA A 39 -1.53 -4.93 -5.43
C ALA A 39 -2.11 -6.20 -4.82
N ASN A 40 -1.38 -7.29 -4.97
CA ASN A 40 -1.70 -8.58 -4.39
C ASN A 40 -0.71 -8.89 -3.27
N PRO A 41 -1.13 -9.61 -2.23
CA PRO A 41 -0.21 -10.08 -1.20
C PRO A 41 0.82 -11.07 -1.77
N PRO A 42 2.06 -11.09 -1.26
CA PRO A 42 3.17 -11.87 -1.82
C PRO A 42 2.90 -13.38 -1.81
N SER A 43 2.15 -13.87 -0.82
CA SER A 43 1.77 -15.27 -0.69
C SER A 43 0.38 -15.59 -1.28
N GLY A 44 -0.25 -14.64 -1.97
CA GLY A 44 -1.60 -14.79 -2.56
C GLY A 44 -2.75 -14.84 -1.54
N ARG A 45 -2.43 -14.90 -0.25
CA ARG A 45 -3.36 -14.74 0.87
C ARG A 45 -2.85 -13.61 1.73
N TYR A 46 -3.78 -12.82 2.23
CA TYR A 46 -3.48 -11.82 3.24
C TYR A 46 -3.40 -12.53 4.60
N ASP A 47 -2.29 -12.35 5.30
CA ASP A 47 -2.13 -12.89 6.65
C ASP A 47 -2.58 -11.83 7.65
N ASP A 48 -3.80 -11.97 8.18
CA ASP A 48 -4.30 -11.12 9.26
C ASP A 48 -3.47 -11.28 10.56
N LEU A 49 -2.81 -12.43 10.72
CA LEU A 49 -2.14 -12.85 11.94
C LEU A 49 -0.71 -12.32 12.13
N LYS A 50 -0.08 -11.72 11.11
CA LYS A 50 1.24 -11.08 11.30
C LYS A 50 1.21 -9.89 12.25
N VAL A 51 0.01 -9.40 12.54
CA VAL A 51 -0.29 -8.35 13.53
C VAL A 51 -0.15 -8.88 14.97
N ASP A 52 -0.57 -10.12 15.22
CA ASP A 52 -0.64 -10.68 16.58
C ASP A 52 0.74 -11.10 17.11
N ASP A 53 1.65 -11.53 16.23
CA ASP A 53 3.02 -11.88 16.61
C ASP A 53 3.83 -10.66 17.10
N TYR A 54 3.47 -9.44 16.67
CA TYR A 54 4.09 -8.18 17.12
C TYR A 54 3.40 -7.58 18.36
N TYR A 55 2.12 -7.91 18.60
CA TYR A 55 1.28 -7.41 19.69
C TYR A 55 0.90 -8.49 20.69
N GLY A 56 1.83 -9.41 20.99
CA GLY A 56 1.64 -10.46 21.98
C GLY A 56 1.00 -9.96 23.28
N SER A 57 -0.19 -10.48 23.57
CA SER A 57 -0.84 -10.47 24.89
C SER A 57 -0.85 -9.11 25.62
N LYS A 58 -1.42 -8.07 25.00
CA LYS A 58 -1.81 -6.85 25.72
C LYS A 58 -3.29 -6.55 25.45
N ASN A 59 -4.07 -6.49 26.53
CA ASN A 59 -5.51 -6.23 26.55
C ASN A 59 -5.91 -5.12 25.55
N LEU A 60 -6.76 -5.49 24.61
CA LEU A 60 -7.16 -4.76 23.40
C LEU A 60 -8.06 -3.54 23.67
N SER A 61 -8.11 -3.02 24.89
CA SER A 61 -9.08 -2.00 25.31
C SER A 61 -8.54 -0.57 25.37
N PHE A 62 -7.25 -0.32 25.14
CA PHE A 62 -6.63 1.00 25.39
C PHE A 62 -5.95 1.70 24.19
N LEU A 63 -6.03 1.15 22.96
CA LEU A 63 -5.34 1.68 21.77
C LEU A 63 -6.26 2.34 20.73
N PHE A 64 -7.46 2.77 21.14
CA PHE A 64 -8.36 3.58 20.30
C PHE A 64 -7.93 5.06 20.32
N CYS A 65 -6.95 5.40 19.49
CA CYS A 65 -6.74 6.78 19.06
C CYS A 65 -6.50 6.75 17.56
N ALA A 66 -7.27 7.53 16.79
CA ALA A 66 -7.34 7.48 15.32
C ALA A 66 -5.99 7.59 14.58
N ALA A 67 -4.96 8.13 15.24
CA ALA A 67 -3.58 8.14 14.72
C ALA A 67 -2.93 6.74 14.63
N TYR A 68 -3.31 5.81 15.52
CA TYR A 68 -2.80 4.44 15.51
C TYR A 68 -3.41 3.62 14.38
N ILE A 69 -4.67 3.85 14.01
CA ILE A 69 -5.34 3.14 12.93
C ILE A 69 -4.62 3.36 11.60
N ASN A 70 -4.30 4.61 11.26
CA ASN A 70 -3.53 4.91 10.05
C ASN A 70 -2.15 4.24 10.10
N LYS A 71 -1.42 4.31 11.21
CA LYS A 71 -0.11 3.66 11.34
C LYS A 71 -0.18 2.12 11.30
N PHE A 72 -1.24 1.54 11.84
CA PHE A 72 -1.47 0.10 11.95
C PHE A 72 -1.92 -0.52 10.62
N ILE A 73 -2.86 0.10 9.91
CA ILE A 73 -3.24 -0.29 8.55
C ILE A 73 -2.02 -0.20 7.63
N PHE A 74 -1.22 0.84 7.79
CA PHE A 74 -0.06 1.09 6.96
C PHE A 74 1.07 0.08 7.17
N GLN A 75 1.35 -0.29 8.42
CA GLN A 75 2.35 -1.30 8.76
C GLN A 75 1.91 -2.68 8.26
N THR A 76 0.65 -3.04 8.47
CA THR A 76 0.07 -4.32 8.01
C THR A 76 0.01 -4.38 6.49
N ALA A 77 -0.27 -3.26 5.80
CA ALA A 77 -0.24 -3.19 4.34
C ALA A 77 1.18 -3.27 3.77
N HIS A 78 2.17 -2.61 4.39
CA HIS A 78 3.57 -2.68 3.96
C HIS A 78 4.13 -4.11 4.06
N ASP A 79 3.83 -4.82 5.14
CA ASP A 79 4.36 -6.18 5.34
C ASP A 79 3.64 -7.23 4.46
N ASN A 80 2.48 -6.87 3.93
CA ASN A 80 1.68 -7.68 3.00
C ASN A 80 1.73 -7.18 1.56
N ILE A 81 2.45 -6.10 1.21
CA ILE A 81 2.56 -5.57 -0.15
C ILE A 81 4.01 -5.18 -0.44
N ASP A 82 4.61 -5.68 -1.52
CA ASP A 82 5.95 -5.28 -1.98
C ASP A 82 5.95 -3.89 -2.66
N LEU A 83 5.60 -2.85 -1.88
CA LEU A 83 5.76 -1.44 -2.23
C LEU A 83 6.57 -0.74 -1.14
N GLN A 84 7.30 0.31 -1.53
CA GLN A 84 7.99 1.16 -0.56
C GLN A 84 6.97 1.90 0.32
N THR A 85 7.24 1.97 1.63
CA THR A 85 6.44 2.74 2.60
C THR A 85 6.20 4.18 2.16
N THR A 86 7.17 4.79 1.50
CA THR A 86 7.07 6.18 1.05
C THR A 86 6.09 6.40 -0.10
N ILE A 87 5.86 5.38 -0.93
CA ILE A 87 4.84 5.40 -1.99
C ILE A 87 3.47 5.14 -1.39
N LEU A 88 3.37 4.16 -0.48
CA LEU A 88 2.10 3.85 0.20
C LEU A 88 1.55 5.09 0.93
N SER A 89 2.42 5.97 1.47
CA SER A 89 2.01 7.07 2.35
C SER A 89 1.39 8.22 1.60
N ARG A 90 1.46 8.16 0.26
CA ARG A 90 0.86 9.12 -0.66
C ARG A 90 -0.53 8.70 -1.12
N PHE A 91 -0.99 7.51 -0.75
CA PHE A 91 -2.36 7.10 -0.98
C PHE A 91 -3.21 7.50 0.23
N ASP A 92 -4.08 8.49 0.03
CA ASP A 92 -5.04 8.91 1.06
C ASP A 92 -6.15 7.88 1.29
N LEU A 93 -6.38 7.01 0.30
CA LEU A 93 -7.45 6.02 0.30
C LEU A 93 -6.92 4.66 -0.14
N ILE A 94 -7.12 3.65 0.72
CA ILE A 94 -6.74 2.27 0.46
C ILE A 94 -7.99 1.41 0.65
N PHE A 95 -8.34 0.64 -0.38
CA PHE A 95 -9.42 -0.33 -0.31
C PHE A 95 -8.85 -1.74 -0.24
N TYR A 96 -9.31 -2.51 0.74
CA TYR A 96 -9.01 -3.92 0.86
C TYR A 96 -10.18 -4.73 0.32
N CYS A 97 -9.91 -5.55 -0.69
CA CYS A 97 -10.90 -6.44 -1.29
C CYS A 97 -10.66 -7.86 -0.77
N GLU A 98 -11.52 -8.30 0.16
CA GLU A 98 -11.51 -9.68 0.63
C GLU A 98 -12.42 -10.54 -0.23
N GLY A 99 -11.93 -11.72 -0.65
CA GLY A 99 -12.76 -12.70 -1.33
C GLY A 99 -13.55 -13.54 -0.33
N HIS A 100 -14.85 -13.27 -0.19
CA HIS A 100 -15.72 -14.16 0.57
C HIS A 100 -16.05 -15.40 -0.29
N GLN A 101 -15.72 -16.59 0.21
CA GLN A 101 -16.17 -17.83 -0.44
C GLN A 101 -17.60 -18.12 0.01
N ASP A 102 -18.57 -17.75 -0.82
CA ASP A 102 -19.94 -18.17 -0.63
C ASP A 102 -20.04 -19.69 -0.82
N VAL A 103 -20.03 -20.43 0.29
CA VAL A 103 -20.30 -21.87 0.28
C VAL A 103 -21.77 -22.04 -0.09
N GLN A 104 -22.05 -22.35 -1.35
CA GLN A 104 -23.41 -22.69 -1.75
C GLN A 104 -23.86 -23.92 -0.94
N PRO A 105 -25.01 -23.86 -0.24
CA PRO A 105 -25.52 -25.00 0.48
C PRO A 105 -25.78 -26.12 -0.54
N ARG A 106 -25.16 -27.27 -0.30
CA ARG A 106 -25.35 -28.47 -1.11
C ARG A 106 -26.84 -28.82 -1.03
N GLN A 107 -27.57 -28.61 -2.12
CA GLN A 107 -28.95 -29.09 -2.21
C GLN A 107 -28.89 -30.63 -2.20
N GLU A 108 -29.45 -31.22 -1.15
CA GLU A 108 -29.63 -32.68 -1.00
C GLU A 108 -30.73 -33.21 -1.93
#